data_AF-A0A1M4ZJN8-F1
#
_entry.id   AF-A0A1M4ZJN8-F1
#
_cell.length_a   1.000
_cell.length_b   1.000
_cell.length_c   1.000
_cell.angle_alpha   90.00
_cell.angle_beta   90.00
_cell.angle_gamma   90.00
#
_symmetry.space_group_name_H-M   'P 1'
#
loop_
_entity.id
_entity.type
_entity.pdbx_description
1 polymer ?
#
loop_
_entity_poly.entity_id
_entity_poly.type
_entity_poly.pdbx_seq_one_letter_code
_entity_poly.pdbx_strand_id
1 'polypeptide(L)'
;MMLLSISDLIGRFHPILVHLPIGILLMGCLFQLLSRYPKFSGIKGAIPLTYLLGFFGAVFSCLSGYLLSQSGDYDGNLVGIHQWLGISTAVFSLVSYLMVQKAVRELILNLSATGLLLLITLTGHYGGSLTHGSDYLTSALTDSPEKGASAIPPVVNVQQAMVYTHMVQPLLKNRCYSCHGSEKQKGKLRLDSREFMLKGGEEGKALVPGSAEESALIKRLLLPISNEDHMPPKEKPQLSAQELALLEWWIKEGADINKKVQDLKQNEKIKPVLLSFQTGAKKAADKILEIPAQEVGKADAKVIADLKAAGVVVIPVTNNSNYLSVSFVTAKPSANLLTLLKSLNSQLIWLNLANTSIDDKGMEVIAGLKNLVRINLTQTGITDQGLSRLKTISSLQYLNLTGTKVTAKGLIGLKGLKELQQVYLYQSAVNKTEEQGLKKLFPKAVLDFGGYQVPTFAKDTTEVKPPVTS
;
A
#
# COMPACT_ATOMS: atom_id res chain seq x y z
N MET A 1 -3.43 -32.06 -15.01
CA MET A 1 -3.94 -30.73 -14.64
C MET A 1 -5.26 -30.55 -15.38
N MET A 2 -6.36 -30.63 -14.63
CA MET A 2 -7.71 -30.92 -15.11
C MET A 2 -8.27 -29.86 -16.07
N LEU A 3 -9.00 -30.35 -17.07
CA LEU A 3 -10.00 -29.62 -17.85
C LEU A 3 -10.83 -28.72 -16.93
N LEU A 4 -10.75 -27.40 -17.10
CA LEU A 4 -11.79 -26.49 -16.61
C LEU A 4 -13.12 -27.00 -17.19
N SER A 5 -14.10 -27.33 -16.33
CA SER A 5 -15.44 -27.65 -16.82
C SER A 5 -15.95 -26.45 -17.63
N ILE A 6 -16.54 -26.69 -18.81
CA ILE A 6 -17.06 -25.62 -19.67
C ILE A 6 -17.98 -24.67 -18.89
N SER A 7 -18.71 -25.20 -17.91
CA SER A 7 -19.53 -24.44 -16.95
C SER A 7 -18.73 -23.45 -16.10
N ASP A 8 -17.56 -23.84 -15.57
CA ASP A 8 -16.70 -22.94 -14.78
C ASP A 8 -16.14 -21.82 -15.65
N LEU A 9 -15.72 -22.16 -16.89
CA LEU A 9 -15.25 -21.17 -17.85
C LEU A 9 -16.35 -20.15 -18.16
N ILE A 10 -17.57 -20.59 -18.48
CA ILE A 10 -18.71 -19.70 -18.77
C ILE A 10 -19.09 -18.87 -17.53
N GLY A 11 -19.07 -19.46 -16.34
CA GLY A 11 -19.34 -18.74 -15.08
C GLY A 11 -18.38 -17.57 -14.86
N ARG A 12 -17.08 -17.76 -15.16
CA ARG A 12 -16.06 -16.70 -15.04
C ARG A 12 -16.27 -15.53 -16.00
N PHE A 13 -17.05 -15.69 -17.08
CA PHE A 13 -17.45 -14.58 -17.95
C PHE A 13 -18.58 -13.73 -17.37
N HIS A 14 -19.23 -14.15 -16.28
CA HIS A 14 -20.34 -13.40 -15.69
C HIS A 14 -20.01 -11.91 -15.47
N PRO A 15 -18.88 -11.52 -14.84
CA PRO A 15 -18.51 -10.12 -14.66
C PRO A 15 -18.44 -9.34 -15.98
N ILE A 16 -18.04 -9.97 -17.09
CA ILE A 16 -18.01 -9.32 -18.40
C ILE A 16 -19.44 -9.18 -18.94
N LEU A 17 -20.23 -10.25 -18.87
CA LEU A 17 -21.60 -10.30 -19.38
C LEU A 17 -22.55 -9.34 -18.63
N VAL A 18 -22.30 -8.99 -17.37
CA VAL A 18 -23.15 -8.02 -16.65
C VAL A 18 -23.09 -6.61 -17.24
N HIS A 19 -21.98 -6.22 -17.86
CA HIS A 19 -21.81 -4.86 -18.39
C HIS A 19 -22.76 -4.57 -19.55
N LEU A 20 -23.12 -5.60 -20.33
CA LEU A 20 -24.00 -5.50 -21.48
C LEU A 20 -25.42 -5.04 -21.10
N PRO A 21 -26.18 -5.77 -20.24
CA PRO A 21 -27.51 -5.32 -19.83
C PRO A 21 -27.46 -4.02 -19.02
N ILE A 22 -26.45 -3.80 -18.16
CA ILE A 22 -26.37 -2.57 -17.37
C ILE A 22 -26.28 -1.36 -18.30
N GLY A 23 -25.33 -1.32 -19.23
CA GLY A 23 -25.16 -0.19 -20.13
C GLY A 23 -26.38 0.05 -21.03
N ILE A 24 -26.92 -1.01 -21.63
CA ILE A 24 -28.06 -0.91 -22.56
C ILE A 24 -29.34 -0.47 -21.83
N LEU A 25 -29.62 -1.01 -20.64
CA LEU A 25 -30.83 -0.66 -19.89
C LEU A 25 -30.74 0.73 -19.25
N LEU A 26 -29.56 1.14 -18.77
CA LEU A 26 -29.35 2.52 -18.33
C LEU A 26 -29.60 3.50 -19.48
N MET A 27 -29.11 3.19 -20.68
CA MET A 27 -29.38 3.99 -21.88
C MET A 27 -30.87 4.01 -22.23
N GLY A 28 -31.55 2.86 -22.18
CA GLY A 28 -32.99 2.77 -22.43
C GLY A 28 -33.82 3.59 -21.43
N CYS A 29 -33.48 3.52 -20.14
CA CYS A 29 -34.10 4.35 -19.10
C CYS A 29 -33.84 5.85 -19.37
N LEU A 30 -32.60 6.22 -19.68
CA LEU A 30 -32.25 7.60 -20.03
C LEU A 30 -33.04 8.09 -21.25
N PHE A 31 -33.14 7.29 -22.30
CA PHE A 31 -33.88 7.63 -23.51
C PHE A 31 -35.37 7.81 -23.23
N GLN A 32 -35.99 6.91 -22.47
CA GLN A 32 -37.39 7.02 -22.05
C GLN A 32 -37.62 8.33 -21.29
N LEU A 33 -36.79 8.64 -20.30
CA LEU A 33 -36.92 9.84 -19.49
C LEU A 33 -36.66 11.12 -20.31
N LEU A 34 -35.66 11.15 -21.20
CA LEU A 34 -35.36 12.30 -22.06
C LEU A 34 -36.42 12.55 -23.13
N SER A 35 -37.08 11.50 -23.62
CA SER A 35 -38.07 11.60 -24.68
C SER A 35 -39.32 12.41 -24.32
N ARG A 36 -39.48 12.76 -23.03
CA ARG A 36 -40.51 13.72 -22.57
C ARG A 36 -40.28 15.14 -23.09
N TYR A 37 -39.03 15.48 -23.41
CA TYR A 37 -38.67 16.81 -23.91
C TYR A 37 -38.75 16.82 -25.44
N PRO A 38 -39.44 17.79 -26.07
CA PRO A 38 -39.64 17.83 -27.52
C PRO A 38 -38.34 17.76 -28.34
N LYS A 39 -37.24 18.32 -27.81
CA LYS A 39 -35.89 18.31 -28.41
C LYS A 39 -35.34 16.89 -28.62
N PHE A 40 -35.78 15.93 -27.81
CA PHE A 40 -35.32 14.54 -27.85
C PHE A 40 -36.43 13.57 -28.30
N SER A 41 -37.40 14.02 -29.08
CA SER A 41 -38.43 13.14 -29.62
C SER A 41 -37.87 12.06 -30.57
N GLY A 42 -36.78 12.37 -31.29
CA GLY A 42 -36.15 11.48 -32.27
C GLY A 42 -35.56 10.19 -31.70
N ILE A 43 -35.28 10.12 -30.39
CA ILE A 43 -34.73 8.90 -29.75
C ILE A 43 -35.81 7.89 -29.35
N LYS A 44 -37.11 8.22 -29.43
CA LYS A 44 -38.20 7.32 -29.04
C LYS A 44 -38.17 5.98 -29.78
N GLY A 45 -37.80 6.00 -31.05
CA GLY A 45 -37.71 4.79 -31.88
C GLY A 45 -36.67 3.76 -31.39
N ALA A 46 -35.65 4.21 -30.64
CA ALA A 46 -34.60 3.33 -30.12
C ALA A 46 -34.98 2.65 -28.79
N ILE A 47 -35.97 3.18 -28.05
CA ILE A 47 -36.35 2.69 -26.71
C ILE A 47 -36.72 1.20 -26.70
N PRO A 48 -37.60 0.69 -27.60
CA PRO A 48 -37.96 -0.73 -27.57
C PRO A 48 -36.74 -1.66 -27.78
N LEU A 49 -35.84 -1.28 -28.68
CA LEU A 49 -34.65 -2.07 -28.97
C LEU A 49 -33.72 -2.14 -27.75
N THR A 50 -33.55 -1.03 -27.03
CA THR A 50 -32.73 -1.03 -25.80
C THR A 50 -33.28 -1.96 -24.73
N TYR A 51 -34.60 -1.92 -24.45
CA TYR A 51 -35.18 -2.85 -23.47
C TYR A 51 -35.14 -4.31 -23.91
N LEU A 52 -35.28 -4.59 -25.20
CA LEU A 52 -35.21 -5.96 -25.73
C LEU A 52 -33.78 -6.52 -25.66
N LEU A 53 -32.78 -5.76 -26.13
CA LEU A 53 -31.38 -6.19 -26.06
C LEU A 53 -30.90 -6.30 -24.61
N GLY A 54 -31.32 -5.37 -23.75
CA GLY A 54 -31.01 -5.43 -22.33
C GLY A 54 -31.67 -6.62 -21.62
N PHE A 55 -32.89 -7.03 -22.02
CA PHE A 55 -33.50 -8.27 -21.54
C PHE A 55 -32.64 -9.50 -21.87
N PHE A 56 -32.25 -9.68 -23.13
CA PHE A 56 -31.40 -10.82 -23.53
C PHE A 56 -30.05 -10.79 -22.81
N GLY A 57 -29.41 -9.63 -22.70
CA GLY A 57 -28.19 -9.44 -21.93
C GLY A 57 -28.36 -9.84 -20.46
N ALA A 58 -29.49 -9.48 -19.84
CA ALA A 58 -29.78 -9.79 -18.45
C ALA A 58 -30.02 -11.29 -18.25
N VAL A 59 -30.68 -11.96 -19.19
CA VAL A 59 -30.86 -13.43 -19.17
C VAL A 59 -29.51 -14.14 -19.25
N PHE A 60 -28.63 -13.76 -20.19
CA PHE A 60 -27.28 -14.34 -20.27
C PHE A 60 -26.45 -14.07 -19.03
N SER A 61 -26.57 -12.88 -18.44
CA SER A 61 -25.93 -12.53 -17.18
C SER A 61 -26.45 -13.41 -16.03
N CYS A 62 -27.77 -13.64 -15.91
CA CYS A 62 -28.35 -14.52 -14.89
C CYS A 62 -27.88 -15.97 -15.04
N LEU A 63 -27.83 -16.49 -16.28
CA LEU A 63 -27.37 -17.86 -16.55
C LEU A 63 -25.89 -18.05 -16.19
N SER A 64 -25.02 -17.13 -16.63
CA SER A 64 -23.59 -17.17 -16.27
C SER A 64 -23.37 -16.95 -14.77
N GLY A 65 -24.18 -16.11 -14.12
CA GLY A 65 -24.11 -15.86 -12.67
C GLY A 65 -24.50 -17.09 -11.86
N TYR A 66 -25.52 -17.83 -12.29
CA TYR A 66 -25.90 -19.11 -11.68
C TYR A 66 -24.77 -20.14 -11.78
N LEU A 67 -24.13 -20.26 -12.95
CA LEU A 67 -22.98 -21.14 -13.11
C LEU A 67 -21.81 -20.73 -12.20
N LEU A 68 -21.55 -19.43 -12.07
CA LEU A 68 -20.51 -18.89 -11.18
C LEU A 68 -20.82 -19.17 -9.70
N SER A 69 -22.09 -19.10 -9.27
CA SER A 69 -22.46 -19.35 -7.87
C SER A 69 -22.17 -20.77 -7.40
N GLN A 70 -22.06 -21.73 -8.32
CA GLN A 70 -21.75 -23.13 -7.99
C GLN A 70 -20.30 -23.34 -7.53
N SER A 71 -19.42 -22.33 -7.64
CA SER A 71 -18.06 -22.45 -7.11
C SER A 71 -18.01 -22.54 -5.58
N GLY A 72 -19.05 -22.07 -4.89
CA GLY A 72 -19.13 -22.06 -3.42
C GLY A 72 -18.26 -21.00 -2.76
N ASP A 73 -17.69 -20.05 -3.53
CA ASP A 73 -16.80 -19.01 -3.01
C ASP A 73 -17.53 -17.82 -2.36
N TYR A 74 -18.86 -17.78 -2.42
CA TYR A 74 -19.66 -16.62 -2.04
C TYR A 74 -20.70 -16.99 -0.98
N ASP A 75 -21.13 -16.01 -0.18
CA ASP A 75 -22.22 -16.19 0.78
C ASP A 75 -23.56 -16.50 0.09
N GLY A 76 -24.17 -17.63 0.46
CA GLY A 76 -25.37 -18.14 -0.20
C GLY A 76 -26.59 -17.23 -0.08
N ASN A 77 -26.72 -16.47 1.01
CA ASN A 77 -27.85 -15.56 1.21
C ASN A 77 -27.70 -14.32 0.30
N LEU A 78 -26.53 -13.71 0.28
CA LEU A 78 -26.23 -12.58 -0.62
C LEU A 78 -26.33 -12.97 -2.09
N VAL A 79 -25.85 -14.17 -2.46
CA VAL A 79 -26.03 -14.74 -3.81
C VAL A 79 -27.51 -14.85 -4.15
N GLY A 80 -28.34 -15.38 -3.24
CA GLY A 80 -29.78 -15.51 -3.46
C GLY A 80 -30.47 -14.16 -3.69
N ILE A 81 -30.15 -13.14 -2.88
CA ILE A 81 -30.68 -11.78 -3.04
C ILE A 81 -30.28 -11.22 -4.41
N HIS A 82 -28.99 -11.26 -4.76
CA HIS A 82 -28.49 -10.76 -6.02
C HIS A 82 -29.10 -11.49 -7.22
N GLN A 83 -29.25 -12.81 -7.14
CA GLN A 83 -29.85 -13.64 -8.17
C GLN A 83 -31.30 -13.24 -8.46
N TRP A 84 -32.12 -13.07 -7.41
CA TRP A 84 -33.52 -12.65 -7.58
C TRP A 84 -33.65 -11.22 -8.10
N LEU A 85 -32.77 -10.30 -7.71
CA LEU A 85 -32.71 -8.96 -8.26
C LEU A 85 -32.31 -8.96 -9.75
N GLY A 86 -31.36 -9.80 -10.14
CA GLY A 86 -30.98 -10.02 -11.55
C GLY A 86 -32.14 -10.55 -12.39
N ILE A 87 -32.82 -11.59 -11.92
CA ILE A 87 -34.01 -12.16 -12.58
C ILE A 87 -35.13 -11.11 -12.68
N SER A 88 -35.38 -10.38 -11.60
CA SER A 88 -36.36 -9.29 -11.58
C SER A 88 -35.99 -8.21 -12.61
N THR A 89 -34.72 -7.87 -12.74
CA THR A 89 -34.23 -6.91 -13.76
C THR A 89 -34.55 -7.38 -15.17
N ALA A 90 -34.33 -8.66 -15.47
CA ALA A 90 -34.66 -9.24 -16.77
C ALA A 90 -36.17 -9.20 -17.04
N VAL A 91 -36.99 -9.65 -16.09
CA VAL A 91 -38.45 -9.65 -16.22
C VAL A 91 -38.98 -8.23 -16.39
N PHE A 92 -38.51 -7.29 -15.58
CA PHE A 92 -38.94 -5.89 -15.62
C PHE A 92 -38.55 -5.21 -16.95
N SER A 93 -37.39 -5.56 -17.52
CA SER A 93 -36.98 -5.12 -18.85
C SER A 93 -37.91 -5.63 -19.94
N LEU A 94 -38.30 -6.91 -19.89
CA LEU A 94 -39.25 -7.49 -20.84
C LEU A 94 -40.63 -6.83 -20.72
N VAL A 95 -41.11 -6.60 -19.50
CA VAL A 95 -42.37 -5.88 -19.23
C VAL A 95 -42.31 -4.46 -19.79
N SER A 96 -41.20 -3.74 -19.57
CA SER A 96 -41.00 -2.38 -20.11
C SER A 96 -41.03 -2.38 -21.64
N TYR A 97 -40.37 -3.35 -22.29
CA TYR A 97 -40.47 -3.54 -23.74
C TYR A 97 -41.92 -3.74 -24.22
N LEU A 98 -42.66 -4.64 -23.58
CA LEU A 98 -44.05 -4.93 -23.94
C LEU A 98 -44.98 -3.72 -23.73
N MET A 99 -44.74 -2.91 -22.69
CA MET A 99 -45.50 -1.69 -22.43
C MET A 99 -45.29 -0.64 -23.52
N VAL A 100 -44.06 -0.50 -24.03
CA VAL A 100 -43.76 0.40 -25.15
C VAL A 100 -44.46 -0.10 -26.42
N GLN A 101 -44.44 -1.41 -26.70
CA GLN A 101 -45.13 -2.00 -27.86
C GLN A 101 -46.65 -1.80 -27.81
N LYS A 102 -47.24 -1.84 -26.61
CA LYS A 102 -48.67 -1.61 -26.38
C LYS A 102 -49.05 -0.13 -26.29
N ALA A 103 -48.12 0.79 -26.56
CA ALA A 103 -48.35 2.24 -26.49
C ALA A 103 -49.01 2.69 -25.17
N VAL A 104 -48.56 2.13 -24.04
CA VAL A 104 -49.04 2.52 -22.71
C VAL A 104 -48.75 4.01 -22.45
N ARG A 105 -49.56 4.65 -21.59
CA ARG A 105 -49.41 6.08 -21.25
C ARG A 105 -47.97 6.42 -20.84
N GLU A 106 -47.44 7.53 -21.38
CA GLU A 106 -46.07 8.02 -21.16
C GLU A 106 -45.68 8.17 -19.68
N LEU A 107 -46.62 8.58 -18.82
CA LEU A 107 -46.37 8.66 -17.37
C LEU A 107 -45.97 7.30 -16.80
N ILE A 108 -46.67 6.23 -17.20
CA ILE A 108 -46.42 4.87 -16.72
C ILE A 108 -45.10 4.35 -17.28
N LEU A 109 -44.77 4.65 -18.54
CA LEU A 109 -43.47 4.30 -19.13
C LEU A 109 -42.30 4.99 -18.41
N ASN A 110 -42.46 6.26 -18.03
CA ASN A 110 -41.46 6.99 -17.27
C ASN A 110 -41.30 6.43 -15.84
N LEU A 111 -42.41 6.11 -15.17
CA LEU A 111 -42.36 5.44 -13.85
C LEU A 111 -41.70 4.06 -13.96
N SER A 112 -41.99 3.31 -15.02
CA SER A 112 -41.33 2.03 -15.33
C SER A 112 -39.82 2.23 -15.50
N ALA A 113 -39.38 3.21 -16.30
CA ALA A 113 -37.97 3.51 -16.48
C ALA A 113 -37.26 3.91 -15.16
N THR A 114 -37.92 4.69 -14.30
CA THR A 114 -37.38 5.02 -12.98
C THR A 114 -37.31 3.80 -12.06
N GLY A 115 -38.33 2.94 -12.08
CA GLY A 115 -38.34 1.68 -11.33
C GLY A 115 -37.23 0.73 -11.79
N LEU A 116 -37.04 0.60 -13.10
CA LEU A 116 -35.97 -0.20 -13.69
C LEU A 116 -34.59 0.35 -13.34
N LEU A 117 -34.41 1.68 -13.34
CA LEU A 117 -33.17 2.33 -12.92
C LEU A 117 -32.83 1.99 -11.46
N LEU A 118 -33.80 2.11 -10.55
CA LEU A 118 -33.63 1.76 -9.14
C LEU A 118 -33.29 0.28 -8.98
N LEU A 119 -33.95 -0.60 -9.73
CA LEU A 119 -33.69 -2.02 -9.71
C LEU A 119 -32.28 -2.36 -10.20
N ILE A 120 -31.79 -1.75 -11.29
CA ILE A 120 -30.41 -1.91 -11.77
C ILE A 120 -29.42 -1.45 -10.70
N THR A 121 -29.69 -0.33 -10.01
CA THR A 121 -28.84 0.16 -8.91
C THR A 121 -28.79 -0.83 -7.76
N LEU A 122 -29.94 -1.39 -7.34
CA LEU A 122 -29.99 -2.40 -6.28
C LEU A 122 -29.25 -3.69 -6.70
N THR A 123 -29.53 -4.21 -7.90
CA THR A 123 -28.84 -5.38 -8.45
C THR A 123 -27.33 -5.17 -8.49
N GLY A 124 -26.88 -3.99 -8.96
CA GLY A 124 -25.47 -3.61 -9.01
C GLY A 124 -24.83 -3.47 -7.64
N HIS A 125 -25.54 -2.91 -6.65
CA HIS A 125 -25.05 -2.80 -5.28
C HIS A 125 -24.74 -4.18 -4.69
N TYR A 126 -25.71 -5.10 -4.69
CA TYR A 126 -25.50 -6.45 -4.14
C TYR A 126 -24.48 -7.27 -4.94
N GLY A 127 -24.38 -7.07 -6.27
CA GLY A 127 -23.31 -7.67 -7.09
C GLY A 127 -21.91 -7.15 -6.74
N GLY A 128 -21.81 -5.84 -6.46
CA GLY A 128 -20.60 -5.22 -5.93
C GLY A 128 -20.24 -5.73 -4.54
N SER A 129 -21.22 -5.91 -3.65
CA SER A 129 -21.02 -6.45 -2.31
C SER A 129 -20.44 -7.87 -2.33
N LEU A 130 -20.90 -8.72 -3.26
CA LEU A 130 -20.33 -10.07 -3.43
C LEU A 130 -18.86 -10.08 -3.84
N THR A 131 -18.41 -9.06 -4.58
CA THR A 131 -17.08 -9.02 -5.18
C THR A 131 -16.07 -8.22 -4.37
N HIS A 132 -16.53 -7.15 -3.71
CA HIS A 132 -15.71 -6.16 -3.01
C HIS A 132 -16.04 -6.02 -1.52
N GLY A 133 -17.13 -6.61 -1.06
CA GLY A 133 -17.64 -6.54 0.31
C GLY A 133 -18.80 -5.54 0.46
N SER A 134 -19.70 -5.76 1.42
CA SER A 134 -20.88 -4.89 1.67
C SER A 134 -20.53 -3.43 1.93
N ASP A 135 -19.44 -3.18 2.65
CA ASP A 135 -18.98 -1.84 3.01
C ASP A 135 -18.22 -1.14 1.88
N TYR A 136 -18.03 -1.74 0.70
CA TYR A 136 -17.12 -1.20 -0.32
C TYR A 136 -17.46 0.23 -0.73
N LEU A 137 -18.74 0.54 -1.00
CA LEU A 137 -19.16 1.87 -1.43
C LEU A 137 -19.16 2.90 -0.28
N THR A 138 -19.51 2.47 0.93
CA THR A 138 -19.54 3.33 2.12
C THR A 138 -18.15 3.53 2.72
N SER A 139 -17.21 2.62 2.44
CA SER A 139 -15.83 2.68 2.92
C SER A 139 -15.09 3.92 2.43
N ALA A 140 -15.48 4.48 1.27
CA ALA A 140 -14.95 5.74 0.75
C ALA A 140 -15.51 6.99 1.45
N LEU A 141 -16.65 6.87 2.14
CA LEU A 141 -17.28 7.94 2.94
C LEU A 141 -16.84 7.91 4.40
N THR A 142 -16.38 6.75 4.88
CA THR A 142 -15.68 6.60 6.17
C THR A 142 -14.18 6.78 5.96
N ASP A 143 -13.44 7.32 6.94
CA ASP A 143 -11.96 7.42 6.89
C ASP A 143 -11.28 6.03 6.93
N SER A 144 -11.44 5.24 5.87
CA SER A 144 -10.72 3.98 5.71
C SER A 144 -9.30 4.26 5.23
N PRO A 145 -8.27 3.57 5.76
CA PRO A 145 -6.90 3.96 5.55
C PRO A 145 -6.50 3.84 4.06
N GLU A 146 -5.87 4.88 3.53
CA GLU A 146 -5.32 4.93 2.17
C GLU A 146 -4.41 3.72 1.85
N LYS A 147 -4.21 3.45 0.55
CA LYS A 147 -3.22 2.49 0.07
C LYS A 147 -1.85 2.79 0.70
N GLY A 148 -1.38 1.92 1.60
CA GLY A 148 -0.10 2.05 2.30
C GLY A 148 -0.19 2.51 3.76
N ALA A 149 -1.38 2.86 4.26
CA ALA A 149 -1.60 3.10 5.68
C ALA A 149 -1.62 1.76 6.46
N SER A 150 -1.16 1.82 7.71
CA SER A 150 -1.10 0.64 8.59
C SER A 150 -2.49 0.04 8.75
N ALA A 151 -2.58 -1.29 8.63
CA ALA A 151 -3.81 -2.03 8.82
C ALA A 151 -4.31 -1.98 10.27
N ILE A 152 -3.46 -1.56 11.20
CA ILE A 152 -3.71 -1.56 12.65
C ILE A 152 -3.86 -0.11 13.11
N PRO A 153 -5.01 0.26 13.69
CA PRO A 153 -5.20 1.58 14.29
C PRO A 153 -4.17 1.82 15.42
N PRO A 154 -3.74 3.07 15.65
CA PRO A 154 -2.80 3.38 16.72
C PRO A 154 -3.40 3.02 18.09
N VAL A 155 -2.63 2.30 18.89
CA VAL A 155 -3.05 1.72 20.17
C VAL A 155 -2.54 2.56 21.34
N VAL A 156 -3.41 3.16 22.15
CA VAL A 156 -2.97 4.13 23.20
C VAL A 156 -1.91 3.58 24.14
N ASN A 157 -2.06 2.32 24.58
CA ASN A 157 -1.06 1.60 25.36
C ASN A 157 -0.99 0.17 24.85
N VAL A 158 0.12 -0.18 24.20
CA VAL A 158 0.24 -1.50 23.56
C VAL A 158 0.27 -2.62 24.60
N GLN A 159 0.89 -2.42 25.76
CA GLN A 159 1.00 -3.45 26.79
C GLN A 159 -0.38 -3.82 27.38
N GLN A 160 -1.29 -2.84 27.48
CA GLN A 160 -2.66 -3.07 27.96
C GLN A 160 -3.64 -3.52 26.87
N ALA A 161 -3.23 -3.53 25.61
CA ALA A 161 -4.11 -3.85 24.51
C ALA A 161 -4.36 -5.35 24.39
N MET A 162 -5.61 -5.71 24.10
CA MET A 162 -5.99 -7.05 23.68
C MET A 162 -5.35 -7.34 22.34
N VAL A 163 -4.46 -8.35 22.29
CA VAL A 163 -3.63 -8.65 21.11
C VAL A 163 -4.51 -8.87 19.89
N TYR A 164 -5.55 -9.68 20.04
CA TYR A 164 -6.43 -10.00 18.92
C TYR A 164 -7.34 -8.81 18.56
N THR A 165 -8.19 -8.37 19.49
CA THR A 165 -9.22 -7.34 19.22
C THR A 165 -8.64 -6.02 18.71
N HIS A 166 -7.52 -5.55 19.28
CA HIS A 166 -6.99 -4.24 18.95
C HIS A 166 -5.89 -4.27 17.88
N MET A 167 -5.27 -5.42 17.59
CA MET A 167 -4.12 -5.49 16.68
C MET A 167 -4.32 -6.51 15.55
N VAL A 168 -4.51 -7.79 15.87
CA VAL A 168 -4.61 -8.85 14.84
C VAL A 168 -5.93 -8.78 14.06
N GLN A 169 -7.06 -8.55 14.72
CA GLN A 169 -8.37 -8.48 14.06
C GLN A 169 -8.45 -7.32 13.05
N PRO A 170 -8.02 -6.08 13.37
CA PRO A 170 -7.92 -5.02 12.36
C PRO A 170 -7.01 -5.37 11.20
N LEU A 171 -5.87 -6.02 11.47
CA LEU A 171 -4.96 -6.52 10.43
C LEU A 171 -5.67 -7.48 9.47
N LEU A 172 -6.32 -8.53 10.00
CA LEU A 172 -7.04 -9.51 9.21
C LEU A 172 -8.22 -8.88 8.46
N LYS A 173 -8.94 -7.95 9.09
CA LYS A 173 -10.04 -7.21 8.45
C LYS A 173 -9.56 -6.45 7.22
N ASN A 174 -8.45 -5.73 7.36
CA ASN A 174 -7.96 -4.82 6.33
C ASN A 174 -7.08 -5.49 5.27
N ARG A 175 -6.57 -6.70 5.51
CA ARG A 175 -5.69 -7.43 4.57
C ARG A 175 -6.30 -8.73 4.04
N CYS A 176 -7.27 -9.33 4.73
CA CYS A 176 -7.70 -10.70 4.46
C CYS A 176 -9.21 -10.86 4.19
N TYR A 177 -10.09 -10.14 4.91
CA TYR A 177 -11.54 -10.42 4.88
C TYR A 177 -12.20 -10.21 3.51
N SER A 178 -11.66 -9.32 2.66
CA SER A 178 -12.20 -9.10 1.32
C SER A 178 -12.24 -10.36 0.43
N CYS A 179 -11.46 -11.39 0.77
CA CYS A 179 -11.43 -12.68 0.08
C CYS A 179 -11.69 -13.89 1.01
N HIS A 180 -11.50 -13.73 2.32
CA HIS A 180 -11.57 -14.79 3.32
C HIS A 180 -12.43 -14.38 4.53
N GLY A 181 -13.61 -13.82 4.29
CA GLY A 181 -14.54 -13.37 5.33
C GLY A 181 -15.96 -13.84 5.06
N SER A 182 -16.90 -13.47 5.94
CA SER A 182 -18.28 -13.14 5.60
C SER A 182 -18.82 -13.68 4.27
N GLU A 183 -18.60 -12.80 3.32
CA GLU A 183 -19.31 -12.66 2.05
C GLU A 183 -18.58 -13.40 0.93
N LYS A 184 -17.27 -13.61 1.11
CA LYS A 184 -16.37 -14.26 0.15
C LYS A 184 -15.39 -15.17 0.87
N GLN A 185 -15.41 -16.44 0.50
CA GLN A 185 -14.74 -17.55 1.19
C GLN A 185 -13.83 -18.31 0.24
N LYS A 186 -12.90 -17.62 -0.43
CA LYS A 186 -11.98 -18.25 -1.38
C LYS A 186 -11.22 -19.40 -0.73
N GLY A 187 -11.18 -20.56 -1.39
CA GLY A 187 -10.56 -21.78 -0.87
C GLY A 187 -11.27 -22.32 0.38
N LYS A 188 -12.57 -22.02 0.54
CA LYS A 188 -13.41 -22.31 1.71
C LYS A 188 -12.82 -21.81 3.04
N LEU A 189 -11.99 -20.78 2.98
CA LEU A 189 -11.30 -20.22 4.13
C LEU A 189 -12.00 -18.97 4.66
N ARG A 190 -12.16 -18.92 5.97
CA ARG A 190 -12.77 -17.84 6.74
C ARG A 190 -11.84 -17.42 7.88
N LEU A 191 -11.46 -16.15 7.90
CA LEU A 191 -10.50 -15.57 8.86
C LEU A 191 -11.14 -14.57 9.84
N ASP A 192 -12.45 -14.35 9.73
CA ASP A 192 -13.21 -13.37 10.51
C ASP A 192 -13.75 -13.89 11.84
N SER A 193 -13.57 -15.17 12.13
CA SER A 193 -13.82 -15.76 13.45
C SER A 193 -12.73 -16.75 13.84
N ARG A 194 -12.48 -16.88 15.15
CA ARG A 194 -11.50 -17.85 15.68
C ARG A 194 -11.85 -19.28 15.31
N GLU A 195 -13.12 -19.65 15.42
CA GLU A 195 -13.59 -21.00 15.10
C GLU A 195 -13.26 -21.35 13.65
N PHE A 196 -13.52 -20.43 12.72
CA PHE A 196 -13.24 -20.64 11.30
C PHE A 196 -11.74 -20.63 10.98
N MET A 197 -10.96 -19.77 11.62
CA MET A 197 -9.50 -19.77 11.46
C MET A 197 -8.87 -21.10 11.86
N LEU A 198 -9.38 -21.74 12.92
CA LEU A 198 -8.90 -23.04 13.39
C LEU A 198 -9.41 -24.20 12.53
N LYS A 199 -10.64 -24.10 12.00
CA LYS A 199 -11.18 -25.07 11.04
C LYS A 199 -10.35 -25.12 9.75
N GLY A 200 -9.88 -23.97 9.28
CA GLY A 200 -9.10 -23.86 8.06
C GLY A 200 -9.93 -23.97 6.78
N GLY A 201 -9.25 -24.08 5.64
CA GLY A 201 -9.86 -24.13 4.31
C GLY A 201 -9.65 -25.49 3.63
N GLU A 202 -9.72 -25.49 2.29
CA GLU A 202 -9.55 -26.70 1.47
C GLU A 202 -8.20 -27.39 1.64
N GLU A 203 -7.15 -26.64 1.98
CA GLU A 203 -5.80 -27.16 2.20
C GLU A 203 -5.48 -27.43 3.67
N GLY A 204 -6.50 -27.54 4.51
CA GLY A 204 -6.38 -27.85 5.93
C GLY A 204 -6.25 -26.61 6.81
N LYS A 205 -5.64 -26.79 7.98
CA LYS A 205 -5.63 -25.79 9.06
C LYS A 205 -4.91 -24.51 8.60
N ALA A 206 -5.65 -23.40 8.59
CA ALA A 206 -5.07 -22.10 8.25
C ALA A 206 -4.11 -21.61 9.35
N LEU A 207 -4.46 -21.86 10.60
CA LEU A 207 -3.72 -21.46 11.77
C LEU A 207 -3.50 -22.66 12.71
N VAL A 208 -2.25 -22.85 13.14
CA VAL A 208 -1.83 -23.86 14.12
C VAL A 208 -1.31 -23.13 15.35
N PRO A 209 -2.10 -23.06 16.45
CA PRO A 209 -1.67 -22.41 17.68
C PRO A 209 -0.33 -22.97 18.19
N GLY A 210 0.62 -22.08 18.47
CA GLY A 210 1.95 -22.44 18.97
C GLY A 210 3.00 -22.70 17.88
N SER A 211 2.60 -22.83 16.60
CA SER A 211 3.51 -23.12 15.49
C SER A 211 3.20 -22.23 14.28
N ALA A 212 3.91 -21.10 14.18
CA ALA A 212 3.76 -20.18 13.05
C ALA A 212 4.26 -20.83 11.75
N GLU A 213 5.32 -21.62 11.84
CA GLU A 213 6.00 -22.29 10.73
C GLU A 213 5.14 -23.40 10.13
N GLU A 214 4.23 -24.01 10.90
CA GLU A 214 3.28 -25.01 10.40
C GLU A 214 1.98 -24.39 9.87
N SER A 215 1.68 -23.14 10.26
CA SER A 215 0.45 -22.45 9.87
C SER A 215 0.45 -22.10 8.38
N ALA A 216 -0.53 -22.63 7.65
CA ALA A 216 -0.66 -22.41 6.21
C ALA A 216 -0.84 -20.92 5.84
N LEU A 217 -1.41 -20.12 6.76
CA LEU A 217 -1.50 -18.67 6.65
C LEU A 217 -0.12 -18.00 6.52
N ILE A 218 0.82 -18.34 7.41
CA ILE A 218 2.18 -17.76 7.40
C ILE A 218 2.97 -18.23 6.19
N LYS A 219 2.86 -19.52 5.83
CA LYS A 219 3.53 -20.06 4.64
C LYS A 219 3.17 -19.28 3.38
N ARG A 220 1.89 -18.96 3.17
CA ARG A 220 1.40 -18.18 2.02
C ARG A 220 1.87 -16.73 2.03
N LEU A 221 2.00 -16.12 3.21
CA LEU A 221 2.49 -14.74 3.36
C LEU A 221 3.98 -14.61 3.06
N LEU A 222 4.75 -15.68 3.25
CA LEU A 222 6.20 -15.73 3.01
C LEU A 222 6.58 -16.13 1.57
N LEU A 223 5.60 -16.48 0.73
CA LEU A 223 5.88 -16.80 -0.67
C LEU A 223 6.35 -15.55 -1.43
N PRO A 224 7.11 -15.72 -2.52
CA PRO A 224 7.40 -14.61 -3.42
C PRO A 224 6.09 -14.04 -3.99
N ILE A 225 6.00 -12.71 -4.14
CA ILE A 225 4.80 -12.02 -4.66
C ILE A 225 4.38 -12.53 -6.06
N SER A 226 5.32 -13.10 -6.82
CA SER A 226 5.05 -13.70 -8.14
C SER A 226 4.41 -15.08 -8.09
N ASN A 227 4.34 -15.71 -6.92
CA ASN A 227 3.75 -17.03 -6.75
C ASN A 227 2.21 -16.92 -6.73
N GLU A 228 1.51 -17.83 -7.40
CA GLU A 228 0.04 -17.82 -7.49
C GLU A 228 -0.64 -18.07 -6.13
N ASP A 229 0.03 -18.78 -5.22
CA ASP A 229 -0.45 -19.06 -3.86
C ASP A 229 -0.10 -17.95 -2.86
N HIS A 230 0.63 -16.91 -3.30
CA HIS A 230 0.98 -15.76 -2.47
C HIS A 230 -0.29 -15.00 -2.07
N MET A 231 -0.42 -14.77 -0.77
CA MET A 231 -1.55 -14.02 -0.22
C MET A 231 -1.03 -12.88 0.67
N PRO A 232 -1.55 -11.64 0.53
CA PRO A 232 -2.57 -11.20 -0.43
C PRO A 232 -2.04 -11.18 -1.88
N PRO A 233 -2.91 -11.34 -2.91
CA PRO A 233 -2.49 -11.26 -4.31
C PRO A 233 -1.79 -9.93 -4.64
N LYS A 234 -0.95 -9.92 -5.68
CA LYS A 234 -0.12 -8.77 -6.07
C LYS A 234 -0.90 -7.45 -6.20
N GLU A 235 -2.16 -7.50 -6.63
CA GLU A 235 -3.02 -6.33 -6.84
C GLU A 235 -3.63 -5.79 -5.54
N LYS A 236 -3.47 -6.50 -4.41
CA LYS A 236 -4.03 -6.16 -3.10
C LYS A 236 -2.95 -5.60 -2.16
N PRO A 237 -3.33 -4.74 -1.18
CA PRO A 237 -2.40 -4.23 -0.18
C PRO A 237 -1.69 -5.35 0.56
N GLN A 238 -0.36 -5.30 0.55
CA GLN A 238 0.50 -6.27 1.24
C GLN A 238 0.65 -5.93 2.72
N LEU A 239 1.06 -6.91 3.51
CA LEU A 239 1.44 -6.70 4.91
C LEU A 239 2.80 -6.01 4.98
N SER A 240 2.97 -5.14 5.97
CA SER A 240 4.31 -4.65 6.33
C SER A 240 5.11 -5.73 7.09
N ALA A 241 6.43 -5.56 7.17
CA ALA A 241 7.28 -6.45 7.97
C ALA A 241 6.87 -6.49 9.45
N GLN A 242 6.40 -5.36 10.00
CA GLN A 242 5.92 -5.27 11.39
C GLN A 242 4.59 -6.01 11.58
N GLU A 243 3.67 -5.89 10.62
CA GLU A 243 2.38 -6.58 10.62
C GLU A 243 2.55 -8.10 10.54
N LEU A 244 3.46 -8.57 9.67
CA LEU A 244 3.80 -9.99 9.57
C LEU A 244 4.45 -10.50 10.87
N ALA A 245 5.42 -9.78 11.43
CA ALA A 245 6.09 -10.15 12.67
C ALA A 245 5.11 -10.22 13.86
N LEU A 246 4.14 -9.31 13.93
CA LEU A 246 3.06 -9.36 14.92
C LEU A 246 2.23 -10.64 14.78
N LEU A 247 1.83 -10.98 13.55
CA LEU A 247 0.99 -12.14 13.26
C LEU A 247 1.73 -13.44 13.60
N GLU A 248 2.99 -13.57 13.20
CA GLU A 248 3.85 -14.72 13.54
C GLU A 248 4.00 -14.88 15.05
N TRP A 249 4.29 -13.80 15.77
CA TRP A 249 4.42 -13.82 17.22
C TRP A 249 3.12 -14.23 17.91
N TRP A 250 1.98 -13.65 17.51
CA TRP A 250 0.68 -14.00 18.09
C TRP A 250 0.35 -15.48 17.90
N ILE A 251 0.64 -16.06 16.72
CA ILE A 251 0.43 -17.49 16.47
C ILE A 251 1.35 -18.33 17.34
N LYS A 252 2.63 -17.96 17.45
CA LYS A 252 3.62 -18.66 18.27
C LYS A 252 3.28 -18.66 19.77
N GLU A 253 2.66 -17.60 20.26
CA GLU A 253 2.16 -17.50 21.64
C GLU A 253 0.81 -18.19 21.85
N GLY A 254 0.30 -18.91 20.84
CA GLY A 254 -0.90 -19.75 20.96
C GLY A 254 -2.17 -19.18 20.35
N ALA A 255 -2.08 -18.09 19.57
CA ALA A 255 -3.21 -17.46 18.88
C ALA A 255 -4.43 -17.19 19.79
N ASP A 256 -4.17 -16.74 21.01
CA ASP A 256 -5.20 -16.44 22.00
C ASP A 256 -5.91 -15.12 21.66
N ILE A 257 -7.24 -15.12 21.75
CA ILE A 257 -8.06 -13.93 21.44
C ILE A 257 -8.36 -13.08 22.69
N ASN A 258 -8.12 -13.61 23.89
CA ASN A 258 -8.49 -13.01 25.16
C ASN A 258 -7.31 -12.49 25.98
N LYS A 259 -6.07 -12.58 25.47
CA LYS A 259 -4.88 -12.11 26.18
C LYS A 259 -4.47 -10.71 25.80
N LYS A 260 -3.94 -9.98 26.78
CA LYS A 260 -3.24 -8.71 26.54
C LYS A 260 -1.79 -8.97 26.14
N VAL A 261 -1.17 -7.97 25.52
CA VAL A 261 0.24 -8.02 25.11
C VAL A 261 1.16 -8.33 26.30
N GLN A 262 0.92 -7.71 27.46
CA GLN A 262 1.71 -7.94 28.67
C GLN A 262 1.59 -9.37 29.24
N ASP A 263 0.52 -10.10 28.91
CA ASP A 263 0.27 -11.45 29.43
C ASP A 263 0.98 -12.54 28.59
N LEU A 264 1.62 -12.14 27.49
CA LEU A 264 2.33 -13.00 26.55
C LEU A 264 3.85 -12.79 26.62
N LYS A 265 4.64 -13.80 26.24
CA LYS A 265 6.09 -13.71 26.28
C LYS A 265 6.58 -12.80 25.16
N GLN A 266 7.41 -11.83 25.51
CA GLN A 266 7.97 -10.86 24.56
C GLN A 266 9.49 -11.05 24.45
N ASN A 267 9.96 -11.44 23.27
CA ASN A 267 11.39 -11.51 22.97
C ASN A 267 11.95 -10.16 22.50
N GLU A 268 13.27 -10.02 22.42
CA GLU A 268 13.94 -8.79 22.00
C GLU A 268 13.59 -8.33 20.58
N LYS A 269 13.11 -9.25 19.71
CA LYS A 269 12.69 -8.93 18.34
C LYS A 269 11.29 -8.31 18.27
N ILE A 270 10.36 -8.77 19.11
CA ILE A 270 8.95 -8.33 19.05
C ILE A 270 8.67 -7.08 19.87
N LYS A 271 9.44 -6.82 20.95
CA LYS A 271 9.32 -5.59 21.75
C LYS A 271 9.30 -4.30 20.91
N PRO A 272 10.26 -4.05 19.99
CA PRO A 272 10.23 -2.85 19.15
C PRO A 272 9.06 -2.84 18.15
N VAL A 273 8.65 -4.00 17.65
CA VAL A 273 7.50 -4.14 16.75
C VAL A 273 6.20 -3.77 17.46
N LEU A 274 5.97 -4.30 18.66
CA LEU A 274 4.80 -3.99 19.48
C LEU A 274 4.75 -2.50 19.80
N LEU A 275 5.86 -1.92 20.24
CA LEU A 275 5.96 -0.49 20.51
C LEU A 275 5.63 0.36 19.28
N SER A 276 5.93 -0.11 18.06
CA SER A 276 5.63 0.64 16.83
C SER A 276 4.14 0.90 16.59
N PHE A 277 3.25 0.11 17.21
CA PHE A 277 1.80 0.26 17.12
C PHE A 277 1.21 1.20 18.17
N GLN A 278 1.99 1.72 19.13
CA GLN A 278 1.45 2.56 20.20
C GLN A 278 1.12 3.97 19.71
N THR A 279 0.01 4.56 20.18
CA THR A 279 -0.34 5.95 19.91
C THR A 279 0.73 6.85 20.53
N GLY A 280 1.32 7.71 19.70
CA GLY A 280 2.46 8.53 20.13
C GLY A 280 3.76 7.75 20.30
N ALA A 281 3.79 6.43 20.05
CA ALA A 281 5.07 5.82 19.73
C ALA A 281 5.56 6.47 18.45
N LYS A 282 6.77 7.03 18.53
CA LYS A 282 7.58 7.26 17.35
C LYS A 282 7.57 5.93 16.60
N LYS A 283 6.91 5.86 15.43
CA LYS A 283 6.90 4.67 14.57
C LYS A 283 8.33 4.10 14.57
N ALA A 284 8.53 2.96 15.21
CA ALA A 284 9.81 2.24 15.18
C ALA A 284 9.94 1.43 13.87
N ALA A 285 9.36 1.97 12.80
CA ALA A 285 9.43 1.49 11.43
C ALA A 285 10.05 2.66 10.66
N ASP A 286 11.36 2.55 10.44
CA ASP A 286 12.28 3.58 9.99
C ASP A 286 12.31 4.82 10.88
N LYS A 287 13.47 5.06 11.49
CA LYS A 287 13.82 6.34 12.12
C LYS A 287 13.83 7.40 11.01
N ILE A 288 12.67 7.87 10.56
CA ILE A 288 12.55 9.04 9.69
C ILE A 288 13.13 10.17 10.51
N LEU A 289 14.31 10.61 10.10
CA LEU A 289 15.05 11.69 10.71
C LEU A 289 14.14 12.90 10.77
N GLU A 290 14.12 13.55 11.93
CA GLU A 290 13.03 14.46 12.31
C GLU A 290 12.98 15.65 11.35
N ILE A 291 11.82 15.86 10.71
CA ILE A 291 11.51 17.13 10.05
C ILE A 291 11.46 18.18 11.15
N PRO A 292 12.13 19.35 11.02
CA PRO A 292 12.10 20.34 12.08
C PRO A 292 10.65 20.80 12.34
N ALA A 293 10.30 21.00 13.61
CA ALA A 293 8.93 21.33 14.01
C ALA A 293 8.51 22.76 13.63
N GLN A 294 9.47 23.63 13.32
CA GLN A 294 9.22 25.02 12.97
C GLN A 294 8.70 25.13 11.54
N GLU A 295 7.59 25.83 11.31
CA GLU A 295 7.13 26.08 9.95
C GLU A 295 8.03 27.09 9.23
N VAL A 296 8.16 26.92 7.92
CA VAL A 296 8.95 27.81 7.05
C VAL A 296 8.09 28.34 5.92
N GLY A 297 8.39 29.55 5.44
CA GLY A 297 7.68 30.15 4.30
C GLY A 297 7.94 29.38 3.00
N LYS A 298 7.06 29.58 2.00
CA LYS A 298 7.23 28.99 0.66
C LYS A 298 8.56 29.44 0.03
N ALA A 299 9.22 28.52 -0.65
CA ALA A 299 10.40 28.82 -1.45
C ALA A 299 10.01 29.59 -2.73
N ASP A 300 10.97 30.35 -3.26
CA ASP A 300 10.80 31.07 -4.53
C ASP A 300 10.53 30.08 -5.67
N ALA A 301 9.37 30.23 -6.31
CA ALA A 301 8.92 29.39 -7.41
C ALA A 301 9.89 29.44 -8.61
N LYS A 302 10.54 30.58 -8.86
CA LYS A 302 11.52 30.72 -9.94
C LYS A 302 12.75 29.87 -9.67
N VAL A 303 13.27 29.88 -8.44
CA VAL A 303 14.42 29.05 -8.05
C VAL A 303 14.12 27.57 -8.20
N ILE A 304 12.91 27.14 -7.80
CA ILE A 304 12.47 25.75 -7.98
C ILE A 304 12.39 25.39 -9.47
N ALA A 305 11.83 26.26 -10.29
CA ALA A 305 11.72 26.05 -11.73
C ALA A 305 13.11 25.97 -12.39
N ASP A 306 14.04 26.86 -12.05
CA ASP A 306 15.40 26.89 -12.57
C ASP A 306 16.17 25.59 -12.20
N LEU A 307 16.01 25.10 -10.97
CA LEU A 307 16.58 23.82 -10.52
C LEU A 307 15.99 22.63 -11.31
N LYS A 308 14.67 22.57 -11.46
CA LYS A 308 13.99 21.51 -12.21
C LYS A 308 14.37 21.51 -13.68
N ALA A 309 14.49 22.68 -14.30
CA ALA A 309 14.92 22.83 -15.69
C ALA A 309 16.35 22.30 -15.90
N ALA A 310 17.22 22.42 -14.90
CA ALA A 310 18.55 21.84 -14.91
C ALA A 310 18.59 20.32 -14.60
N GLY A 311 17.42 19.68 -14.49
CA GLY A 311 17.30 18.25 -14.19
C GLY A 311 17.44 17.89 -12.71
N VAL A 312 17.43 18.87 -11.80
CA VAL A 312 17.46 18.63 -10.35
C VAL A 312 16.06 18.29 -9.86
N VAL A 313 15.91 17.19 -9.13
CA VAL A 313 14.63 16.79 -8.55
C VAL A 313 14.37 17.60 -7.28
N VAL A 314 13.29 18.38 -7.27
CA VAL A 314 12.87 19.20 -6.12
C VAL A 314 11.43 18.86 -5.76
N ILE A 315 11.22 18.27 -4.58
CA ILE A 315 9.91 17.82 -4.09
C ILE A 315 9.70 18.24 -2.63
N PRO A 316 8.44 18.48 -2.21
CA PRO A 316 8.14 18.68 -0.80
C PRO A 316 8.43 17.40 0.00
N VAL A 317 8.87 17.56 1.24
CA VAL A 317 9.18 16.42 2.14
C VAL A 317 7.90 15.75 2.64
N THR A 318 6.82 16.52 2.82
CA THR A 318 5.47 16.01 3.13
C THR A 318 4.42 16.89 2.43
N ASN A 319 3.22 16.35 2.21
CA ASN A 319 2.16 17.02 1.45
C ASN A 319 1.73 18.40 2.01
N ASN A 320 1.94 18.64 3.32
CA ASN A 320 1.54 19.89 4.00
C ASN A 320 2.72 20.70 4.54
N SER A 321 3.95 20.46 4.06
CA SER A 321 5.13 21.21 4.51
C SER A 321 5.81 21.96 3.36
N ASN A 322 6.27 23.17 3.65
CA ASN A 322 7.13 23.96 2.76
C ASN A 322 8.58 23.48 2.77
N TYR A 323 8.92 22.43 3.54
CA TYR A 323 10.22 21.80 3.51
C TYR A 323 10.44 21.01 2.22
N LEU A 324 11.66 21.09 1.70
CA LEU A 324 12.05 20.56 0.40
C LEU A 324 13.14 19.49 0.54
N SER A 325 13.00 18.48 -0.30
CA SER A 325 14.02 17.50 -0.65
C SER A 325 14.56 17.81 -2.04
N VAL A 326 15.88 17.98 -2.15
CA VAL A 326 16.58 18.27 -3.40
C VAL A 326 17.52 17.11 -3.73
N SER A 327 17.43 16.58 -4.95
CA SER A 327 18.28 15.47 -5.42
C SER A 327 18.89 15.73 -6.78
N PHE A 328 20.19 15.49 -6.88
CA PHE A 328 21.00 15.59 -8.10
C PHE A 328 21.15 14.25 -8.83
N VAL A 329 20.25 13.28 -8.61
CA VAL A 329 20.33 11.95 -9.23
C VAL A 329 20.35 11.99 -10.77
N THR A 330 19.75 13.01 -11.37
CA THR A 330 19.65 13.24 -12.82
C THR A 330 20.45 14.45 -13.31
N ALA A 331 21.19 15.13 -12.43
CA ALA A 331 21.86 16.39 -12.75
C ALA A 331 23.28 16.45 -12.17
N LYS A 332 24.20 17.07 -12.91
CA LYS A 332 25.57 17.30 -12.41
C LYS A 332 25.62 18.59 -11.59
N PRO A 333 26.15 18.56 -10.36
CA PRO A 333 26.31 19.78 -9.56
C PRO A 333 27.32 20.71 -10.24
N SER A 334 26.91 21.96 -10.48
CA SER A 334 27.77 23.04 -10.97
C SER A 334 27.76 24.18 -9.94
N ALA A 335 28.77 25.07 -9.98
CA ALA A 335 28.84 26.20 -9.06
C ALA A 335 27.57 27.08 -9.09
N ASN A 336 26.98 27.26 -10.26
CA ASN A 336 25.74 28.03 -10.44
C ASN A 336 24.55 27.31 -9.79
N LEU A 337 24.39 26.01 -10.03
CA LEU A 337 23.28 25.23 -9.44
C LEU A 337 23.41 25.11 -7.93
N LEU A 338 24.62 24.92 -7.40
CA LEU A 338 24.86 24.90 -5.96
C LEU A 338 24.51 26.27 -5.34
N THR A 339 24.84 27.36 -6.02
CA THR A 339 24.51 28.72 -5.54
C THR A 339 23.00 28.94 -5.45
N LEU A 340 22.20 28.39 -6.36
CA LEU A 340 20.73 28.43 -6.26
C LEU A 340 20.20 27.77 -4.98
N LEU A 341 20.88 26.74 -4.45
CA LEU A 341 20.47 26.10 -3.20
C LEU A 341 20.53 27.07 -2.02
N LYS A 342 21.39 28.09 -2.03
CA LYS A 342 21.48 29.09 -0.95
C LYS A 342 20.15 29.82 -0.74
N SER A 343 19.41 30.07 -1.82
CA SER A 343 18.08 30.69 -1.76
C SER A 343 17.02 29.79 -1.12
N LEU A 344 17.32 28.50 -0.93
CA LEU A 344 16.46 27.52 -0.28
C LEU A 344 16.92 27.20 1.16
N ASN A 345 17.83 27.97 1.77
CA ASN A 345 18.39 27.67 3.10
C ASN A 345 17.32 27.43 4.19
N SER A 346 16.19 28.14 4.14
CA SER A 346 15.11 27.95 5.12
C SER A 346 14.31 26.66 4.88
N GLN A 347 14.15 26.26 3.62
CA GLN A 347 13.26 25.17 3.20
C GLN A 347 13.98 23.84 2.94
N LEU A 348 15.25 23.87 2.55
CA LEU A 348 15.98 22.69 2.16
C LEU A 348 16.47 21.93 3.39
N ILE A 349 15.89 20.75 3.63
CA ILE A 349 16.27 19.90 4.77
C ILE A 349 16.89 18.56 4.33
N TRP A 350 16.56 18.06 3.14
CA TRP A 350 17.11 16.81 2.61
C TRP A 350 17.86 17.06 1.30
N LEU A 351 19.13 16.69 1.26
CA LEU A 351 19.99 16.88 0.10
C LEU A 351 20.62 15.55 -0.32
N ASN A 352 20.39 15.16 -1.57
CA ASN A 352 20.99 13.98 -2.18
C ASN A 352 21.94 14.36 -3.32
N LEU A 353 23.22 14.12 -3.10
CA LEU A 353 24.33 14.35 -4.03
C LEU A 353 25.06 13.04 -4.38
N ALA A 354 24.42 11.89 -4.14
CA ALA A 354 25.01 10.59 -4.42
C ALA A 354 25.42 10.44 -5.89
N ASN A 355 26.56 9.81 -6.14
CA ASN A 355 27.11 9.51 -7.47
C ASN A 355 27.36 10.77 -8.32
N THR A 356 27.63 11.91 -7.68
CA THR A 356 27.93 13.16 -8.38
C THR A 356 29.42 13.51 -8.29
N SER A 357 29.87 14.41 -9.17
CA SER A 357 31.24 14.92 -9.19
C SER A 357 31.52 16.02 -8.15
N ILE A 358 30.73 16.11 -7.06
CA ILE A 358 30.94 17.13 -6.03
C ILE A 358 32.25 16.88 -5.28
N ASP A 359 32.97 17.96 -4.99
CA ASP A 359 34.26 17.99 -4.29
C ASP A 359 34.21 18.90 -3.05
N ASP A 360 35.35 19.02 -2.36
CA ASP A 360 35.46 19.79 -1.12
C ASP A 360 35.21 21.30 -1.29
N LYS A 361 35.31 21.83 -2.53
CA LYS A 361 34.95 23.23 -2.85
C LYS A 361 33.45 23.39 -2.88
N GLY A 362 32.73 22.44 -3.51
CA GLY A 362 31.27 22.42 -3.52
C GLY A 362 30.64 22.42 -2.12
N MET A 363 31.32 21.83 -1.13
CA MET A 363 30.87 21.77 0.26
C MET A 363 30.82 23.12 0.98
N GLU A 364 31.48 24.17 0.46
CA GLU A 364 31.36 25.54 1.01
C GLU A 364 29.94 26.07 0.92
N VAL A 365 29.26 25.78 -0.19
CA VAL A 365 27.87 26.20 -0.38
C VAL A 365 26.95 25.40 0.54
N ILE A 366 27.20 24.10 0.66
CA ILE A 366 26.38 23.19 1.49
C ILE A 366 26.47 23.57 2.97
N ALA A 367 27.63 24.00 3.45
CA ALA A 367 27.83 24.46 4.84
C ALA A 367 26.98 25.69 5.21
N GLY A 368 26.49 26.45 4.22
CA GLY A 368 25.57 27.56 4.41
C GLY A 368 24.11 27.15 4.62
N LEU A 369 23.75 25.89 4.34
CA LEU A 369 22.40 25.35 4.42
C LEU A 369 22.12 24.79 5.83
N LYS A 370 21.91 25.67 6.79
CA LYS A 370 21.94 25.37 8.24
C LYS A 370 20.80 24.44 8.72
N ASN A 371 19.75 24.28 7.93
CA ASN A 371 18.59 23.45 8.27
C ASN A 371 18.67 22.02 7.71
N LEU A 372 19.78 21.65 7.08
CA LEU A 372 19.95 20.30 6.54
C LEU A 372 19.91 19.25 7.65
N VAL A 373 18.92 18.37 7.57
CA VAL A 373 18.72 17.21 8.45
C VAL A 373 19.36 15.95 7.85
N ARG A 374 19.31 15.83 6.51
CA ARG A 374 19.78 14.64 5.78
C ARG A 374 20.69 15.03 4.63
N ILE A 375 21.90 14.48 4.62
CA ILE A 375 22.83 14.63 3.50
C ILE A 375 23.28 13.25 3.02
N ASN A 376 23.15 13.01 1.72
CA ASN A 376 23.69 11.82 1.06
C ASN A 376 24.84 12.19 0.13
N LEU A 377 26.05 11.69 0.43
CA LEU A 377 27.29 11.90 -0.31
C LEU A 377 27.88 10.58 -0.84
N THR A 378 27.05 9.53 -0.99
CA THR A 378 27.51 8.22 -1.50
C THR A 378 28.30 8.39 -2.81
N GLN A 379 29.46 7.74 -2.92
CA GLN A 379 30.33 7.72 -4.11
C GLN A 379 30.65 9.14 -4.65
N THR A 380 31.08 10.03 -3.78
CA THR A 380 31.54 11.38 -4.14
C THR A 380 33.03 11.57 -3.85
N GLY A 381 33.62 12.63 -4.40
CA GLY A 381 35.04 12.96 -4.23
C GLY A 381 35.40 13.60 -2.88
N ILE A 382 34.47 13.64 -1.93
CA ILE A 382 34.63 14.35 -0.65
C ILE A 382 35.70 13.72 0.22
N THR A 383 36.52 14.59 0.84
CA THR A 383 37.55 14.23 1.81
C THR A 383 37.25 14.84 3.19
N ASP A 384 38.15 14.64 4.15
CA ASP A 384 38.07 15.25 5.48
C ASP A 384 37.96 16.78 5.42
N GLN A 385 38.55 17.44 4.42
CA GLN A 385 38.50 18.89 4.27
C GLN A 385 37.07 19.37 3.99
N GLY A 386 36.40 18.79 2.99
CA GLY A 386 35.02 19.12 2.67
C GLY A 386 34.07 18.74 3.78
N LEU A 387 34.28 17.56 4.39
CA LEU A 387 33.45 17.09 5.49
C LEU A 387 33.48 18.04 6.69
N SER A 388 34.66 18.55 7.07
CA SER A 388 34.82 19.43 8.23
C SER A 388 33.94 20.70 8.18
N ARG A 389 33.51 21.11 6.98
CA ARG A 389 32.65 22.27 6.77
C ARG A 389 31.22 22.03 7.28
N LEU A 390 30.77 20.78 7.37
CA LEU A 390 29.43 20.43 7.87
C LEU A 390 29.24 20.66 9.37
N LYS A 391 30.31 20.99 10.11
CA LYS A 391 30.23 21.28 11.56
C LYS A 391 29.27 22.43 11.91
N THR A 392 28.92 23.27 10.94
CA THR A 392 27.99 24.40 11.11
C THR A 392 26.52 23.99 11.07
N ILE A 393 26.22 22.76 10.62
CA ILE A 393 24.86 22.26 10.42
C ILE A 393 24.46 21.43 11.64
N SER A 394 24.21 22.10 12.76
CA SER A 394 23.88 21.44 14.04
C SER A 394 22.58 20.63 14.02
N SER A 395 21.75 20.81 13.00
CA SER A 395 20.50 20.08 12.74
C SER A 395 20.70 18.74 12.05
N LEU A 396 21.92 18.41 11.61
CA LEU A 396 22.20 17.21 10.82
C LEU A 396 22.00 15.93 11.65
N GLN A 397 21.13 15.04 11.16
CA GLN A 397 20.80 13.78 11.82
C GLN A 397 21.26 12.56 11.02
N TYR A 398 21.35 12.67 9.70
CA TYR A 398 21.79 11.60 8.82
C TYR A 398 22.86 12.07 7.87
N LEU A 399 23.89 11.25 7.77
CA LEU A 399 24.99 11.46 6.87
C LEU A 399 25.40 10.14 6.23
N ASN A 400 25.34 10.07 4.91
CA ASN A 400 25.83 8.91 4.19
C ASN A 400 27.13 9.26 3.46
N LEU A 401 28.22 8.58 3.84
CA LEU A 401 29.59 8.75 3.34
C LEU A 401 30.10 7.50 2.63
N THR A 402 29.21 6.58 2.25
CA THR A 402 29.58 5.33 1.60
C THR A 402 30.42 5.60 0.34
N GLY A 403 31.58 4.94 0.21
CA GLY A 403 32.45 5.09 -0.97
C GLY A 403 33.12 6.46 -1.11
N THR A 404 33.31 7.21 -0.02
CA THR A 404 34.04 8.50 0.00
C THR A 404 35.49 8.33 0.48
N LYS A 405 36.32 9.38 0.36
CA LYS A 405 37.71 9.39 0.85
C LYS A 405 37.86 9.89 2.29
N VAL A 406 36.74 9.99 3.02
CA VAL A 406 36.73 10.46 4.41
C VAL A 406 37.38 9.44 5.34
N THR A 407 38.21 9.92 6.26
CA THR A 407 38.84 9.15 7.35
C THR A 407 38.19 9.48 8.71
N ALA A 408 38.57 8.75 9.76
CA ALA A 408 38.09 9.06 11.11
C ALA A 408 38.43 10.50 11.55
N LYS A 409 39.51 11.11 11.04
CA LYS A 409 39.86 12.52 11.35
C LYS A 409 38.76 13.48 10.89
N GLY A 410 38.18 13.24 9.71
CA GLY A 410 37.07 14.03 9.20
C GLY A 410 35.84 13.94 10.11
N LEU A 411 35.48 12.73 10.55
CA LEU A 411 34.38 12.53 11.49
C LEU A 411 34.64 13.16 12.87
N ILE A 412 35.86 13.06 13.40
CA ILE A 412 36.23 13.73 14.67
C ILE A 412 36.03 15.25 14.57
N GLY A 413 36.27 15.83 13.39
CA GLY A 413 35.99 17.24 13.10
C GLY A 413 34.52 17.65 13.27
N LEU A 414 33.60 16.68 13.26
CA LEU A 414 32.16 16.90 13.41
C LEU A 414 31.64 16.75 14.84
N LYS A 415 32.49 16.60 15.86
CA LYS A 415 32.10 16.34 17.27
C LYS A 415 31.02 17.27 17.88
N GLY A 416 30.75 18.42 17.26
CA GLY A 416 29.69 19.34 17.66
C GLY A 416 28.28 18.98 17.18
N LEU A 417 28.13 18.02 16.26
CA LEU A 417 26.85 17.59 15.69
C LEU A 417 26.12 16.62 16.61
N LYS A 418 25.55 17.15 17.69
CA LYS A 418 24.90 16.38 18.77
C LYS A 418 23.64 15.64 18.35
N GLU A 419 23.02 16.05 17.25
CA GLU A 419 21.81 15.42 16.73
C GLU A 419 22.08 14.34 15.69
N LEU A 420 23.35 14.04 15.40
CA LEU A 420 23.70 12.97 14.46
C LEU A 420 23.23 11.61 14.99
N GLN A 421 22.39 10.92 14.21
CA GLN A 421 21.76 9.66 14.57
C GLN A 421 22.19 8.49 13.68
N GLN A 422 22.54 8.77 12.43
CA GLN A 422 22.88 7.74 11.44
C GLN A 422 24.07 8.18 10.60
N VAL A 423 25.11 7.37 10.56
CA VAL A 423 26.28 7.60 9.72
C VAL A 423 26.65 6.33 8.97
N TYR A 424 26.58 6.37 7.63
CA TYR A 424 26.98 5.24 6.78
C TYR A 424 28.40 5.43 6.26
N LEU A 425 29.24 4.43 6.46
CA LEU A 425 30.70 4.48 6.29
C LEU A 425 31.22 3.33 5.42
N TYR A 426 30.36 2.50 4.85
CA TYR A 426 30.78 1.38 4.00
C TYR A 426 31.68 1.86 2.86
N GLN A 427 32.82 1.22 2.64
CA GLN A 427 33.82 1.62 1.63
C GLN A 427 34.33 3.07 1.77
N SER A 428 34.19 3.70 2.93
CA SER A 428 34.96 4.92 3.25
C SER A 428 36.37 4.55 3.74
N ALA A 429 37.21 5.55 4.00
CA ALA A 429 38.53 5.35 4.61
C ALA A 429 38.49 5.32 6.16
N VAL A 430 37.30 5.19 6.75
CA VAL A 430 37.13 4.98 8.20
C VAL A 430 37.20 3.50 8.52
N ASN A 431 38.11 3.11 9.42
CA ASN A 431 38.26 1.72 9.81
C ASN A 431 37.28 1.36 10.93
N LYS A 432 36.70 0.15 10.89
CA LYS A 432 35.83 -0.37 11.94
C LYS A 432 36.51 -0.43 13.31
N THR A 433 37.84 -0.56 13.37
CA THR A 433 38.59 -0.49 14.63
C THR A 433 38.46 0.86 15.34
N GLU A 434 38.11 1.93 14.63
CA GLU A 434 37.94 3.28 15.16
C GLU A 434 36.52 3.52 15.73
N GLU A 435 35.59 2.57 15.54
CA GLU A 435 34.18 2.67 15.91
C GLU A 435 33.97 3.06 17.38
N GLN A 436 34.72 2.43 18.29
CA GLN A 436 34.56 2.70 19.73
C GLN A 436 34.93 4.15 20.10
N GLY A 437 35.96 4.70 19.47
CA GLY A 437 36.35 6.09 19.65
C GLY A 437 35.31 7.06 19.09
N LEU A 438 34.81 6.76 17.89
CA LEU A 438 33.78 7.56 17.22
C LEU A 438 32.43 7.52 17.96
N LYS A 439 32.02 6.36 18.50
CA LYS A 439 30.80 6.23 19.31
C LYS A 439 30.83 7.07 20.58
N LYS A 440 32.00 7.29 21.18
CA LYS A 440 32.13 8.21 22.33
C LYS A 440 31.87 9.66 21.93
N LEU A 441 32.24 10.04 20.71
CA LEU A 441 32.01 11.39 20.19
C LEU A 441 30.57 11.60 19.70
N PHE A 442 29.95 10.54 19.17
CA PHE A 442 28.59 10.54 18.63
C PHE A 442 27.72 9.48 19.32
N PRO A 443 27.38 9.65 20.61
CA PRO A 443 26.72 8.61 21.39
C PRO A 443 25.30 8.28 20.91
N LYS A 444 24.62 9.20 20.21
CA LYS A 444 23.31 8.97 19.59
C LYS A 444 23.39 8.33 18.21
N ALA A 445 24.57 8.33 17.58
CA ALA A 445 24.73 7.89 16.21
C ALA A 445 24.96 6.38 16.12
N VAL A 446 24.21 5.73 15.24
CA VAL A 446 24.55 4.41 14.74
C VAL A 446 25.57 4.61 13.61
N LEU A 447 26.74 3.99 13.76
CA LEU A 447 27.80 3.98 12.74
C LEU A 447 27.70 2.66 11.97
N ASP A 448 27.30 2.74 10.71
CA ASP A 448 27.13 1.59 9.83
C ASP A 448 28.34 1.46 8.90
N PHE A 449 29.16 0.43 9.13
CA PHE A 449 30.33 0.12 8.31
C PHE A 449 30.02 -0.82 7.14
N GLY A 450 28.76 -1.23 6.95
CA GLY A 450 28.32 -2.18 5.94
C GLY A 450 28.97 -3.56 6.07
N GLY A 451 29.20 -4.21 4.93
CA GLY A 451 29.84 -5.52 4.88
C GLY A 451 29.00 -6.64 5.51
N TYR A 452 27.68 -6.51 5.46
CA TYR A 452 26.74 -7.49 5.99
C TYR A 452 26.99 -8.86 5.39
N GLN A 453 27.49 -9.79 6.21
CA GLN A 453 27.51 -11.20 5.87
C GLN A 453 26.16 -11.77 6.28
N VAL A 454 25.37 -12.14 5.27
CA VAL A 454 24.18 -12.93 5.51
C VAL A 454 24.67 -14.35 5.79
N PRO A 455 24.39 -14.92 6.98
CA PRO A 455 24.78 -16.29 7.27
C PRO A 455 24.08 -17.22 6.28
N THR A 456 24.86 -18.03 5.56
CA THR A 456 24.34 -19.07 4.68
C THR A 456 23.75 -20.17 5.56
N PHE A 457 22.43 -20.38 5.47
CA PHE A 457 21.77 -21.48 6.17
C PHE A 457 21.89 -22.76 5.36
N ALA A 458 21.84 -23.92 6.02
CA ALA A 458 21.97 -25.24 5.38
C ALA A 458 20.90 -25.53 4.30
N LYS A 459 19.86 -24.70 4.18
CA LYS A 459 18.80 -24.79 3.17
C LYS A 459 18.91 -23.74 2.06
N ASP A 460 19.90 -22.86 2.11
CA ASP A 460 20.12 -21.88 1.05
C ASP A 460 20.68 -22.61 -0.17
N THR A 461 19.98 -22.54 -1.30
CA THR A 461 20.46 -23.06 -2.58
C THR A 461 21.69 -22.27 -3.03
N THR A 462 22.88 -22.84 -2.84
CA THR A 462 24.10 -22.32 -3.44
C THR A 462 24.24 -22.85 -4.86
N GLU A 463 24.11 -21.97 -5.85
CA GLU A 463 24.44 -22.29 -7.23
C GLU A 463 25.97 -22.36 -7.36
N VAL A 464 26.53 -23.58 -7.42
CA VAL A 464 27.97 -23.78 -7.61
C VAL A 464 28.28 -23.55 -9.09
N LYS A 465 28.80 -22.37 -9.41
CA LYS A 465 29.35 -22.13 -10.76
C LYS A 465 30.59 -23.00 -10.95
N PRO A 466 30.70 -23.78 -12.04
CA PRO A 466 31.89 -24.55 -12.33
C PRO A 466 33.11 -23.62 -12.47
N PRO A 467 34.32 -24.08 -12.09
CA PRO A 467 35.52 -23.29 -12.20
C PRO A 467 35.74 -22.88 -13.66
N VAL A 468 36.05 -21.60 -13.86
CA VAL A 468 36.43 -21.06 -15.17
C VAL A 468 37.73 -21.77 -15.56
N THR A 469 37.65 -22.69 -16.52
CA THR A 469 38.84 -23.28 -17.14
C THR A 469 39.60 -22.16 -17.85
N SER A 470 40.82 -21.92 -17.37
CA SER A 470 41.79 -20.94 -17.85
C SER A 470 42.14 -21.08 -19.32
#